data_AF-A0A7V4BTS0-F1
#
_entry.id   AF-A0A7V4BTS0-F1
#
_cell.length_a   1.000
_cell.length_b   1.000
_cell.length_c   1.000
_cell.angle_alpha   90.00
_cell.angle_beta   90.00
_cell.angle_gamma   90.00
#
_symmetry.space_group_name_H-M   'P 1'
#
loop_
_entity.id
_entity.type
_entity.pdbx_description
1 polymer ?
#
loop_
_entity_poly.entity_id
_entity_poly.type
_entity_poly.pdbx_seq_one_letter_code
_entity_poly.pdbx_strand_id
1 'polypeptide(L)'
;LRAPAEAHAYLTALKQTLEYAEVSDCDMEKGSLRCDANVSVRPRGAAEFGTKTEVKNLNSFRFVQRAIEHEIERQIAVLESGGRVLQETRLWNVADGRTESMRSKEFAHDYRYFPEPDLLPLCS
;
A
#
# COMPACT_ATOMS: atom_id res chain seq x y z
N LEU A 1 -7.34 -6.37 5.83
CA LEU A 1 -8.06 -6.48 4.54
C LEU A 1 -7.61 -7.76 3.87
N ARG A 2 -8.53 -8.64 3.51
CA ARG A 2 -8.23 -9.97 2.93
C ARG A 2 -8.61 -10.08 1.46
N ALA A 3 -9.40 -9.14 0.93
CA ALA A 3 -9.77 -9.09 -0.48
C ALA A 3 -9.54 -7.68 -1.08
N PRO A 4 -9.23 -7.58 -2.39
CA PRO A 4 -9.12 -6.29 -3.08
C PRO A 4 -10.40 -5.45 -2.98
N ALA A 5 -11.57 -6.10 -3.07
CA ALA A 5 -12.87 -5.44 -2.91
C ALA A 5 -13.07 -4.83 -1.50
N GLU A 6 -12.57 -5.51 -0.45
CA GLU A 6 -12.58 -4.94 0.90
C GLU A 6 -11.70 -3.69 0.99
N ALA A 7 -10.56 -3.67 0.29
CA ALA A 7 -9.68 -2.50 0.28
C ALA A 7 -10.36 -1.29 -0.36
N HIS A 8 -11.07 -1.49 -1.47
CA HIS A 8 -11.90 -0.44 -2.07
C HIS A 8 -13.00 0.05 -1.12
N ALA A 9 -13.74 -0.88 -0.51
CA ALA A 9 -14.82 -0.56 0.42
C ALA A 9 -14.31 0.21 1.65
N TYR A 10 -13.17 -0.21 2.21
CA TYR A 10 -12.52 0.45 3.33
C TYR A 10 -12.10 1.88 3.00
N LEU A 11 -11.45 2.08 1.86
CA LEU A 11 -11.02 3.41 1.42
C LEU A 11 -12.21 4.33 1.13
N THR A 12 -13.31 3.78 0.59
CA THR A 12 -14.54 4.53 0.36
C THR A 12 -15.17 4.98 1.68
N ALA A 13 -15.27 4.08 2.66
CA ALA A 13 -15.80 4.41 3.98
C ALA A 13 -14.92 5.43 4.72
N LEU A 14 -13.59 5.32 4.59
CA LEU A 14 -12.64 6.26 5.17
C LEU A 14 -12.78 7.66 4.55
N LYS A 15 -12.88 7.74 3.22
CA LYS A 15 -13.17 9.00 2.51
C LYS A 15 -14.47 9.63 3.02
N GLN A 16 -15.56 8.86 3.08
CA GLN A 16 -16.85 9.36 3.58
C GLN A 16 -16.76 9.89 5.01
N THR A 17 -16.01 9.21 5.88
CA THR A 17 -15.84 9.62 7.28
C THR A 17 -15.07 10.94 7.39
N LEU A 18 -13.99 11.10 6.62
CA LEU A 18 -13.17 12.30 6.62
C LEU A 18 -13.87 13.50 5.97
N GLU A 19 -14.62 13.27 4.89
CA GLU A 19 -15.49 14.28 4.26
C GLU A 19 -16.57 14.73 5.24
N TYR A 20 -17.21 13.79 5.94
CA TYR A 20 -18.24 14.11 6.94
C TYR A 20 -17.70 14.88 8.15
N ALA A 21 -16.44 14.62 8.53
CA ALA A 21 -15.76 15.35 9.58
C ALA A 21 -15.19 16.71 9.12
N GLU A 22 -15.33 17.07 7.83
CA GLU A 22 -14.84 18.31 7.22
C GLU A 22 -13.33 18.58 7.44
N VAL A 23 -12.54 17.52 7.67
CA VAL A 23 -11.09 17.63 7.94
C VAL A 23 -10.29 17.71 6.63
N SER A 24 -10.82 17.14 5.54
CA SER A 24 -10.17 17.13 4.22
C SER A 24 -11.16 16.81 3.10
N ASP A 25 -10.94 17.39 1.92
CA ASP A 25 -11.69 17.11 0.68
C ASP A 25 -11.48 15.66 0.16
N CYS A 26 -10.50 14.93 0.70
CA CYS A 26 -10.22 13.52 0.39
C CYS A 26 -10.14 13.19 -1.11
N ASP A 27 -9.74 14.17 -1.91
CA ASP A 27 -9.63 14.10 -3.35
C ASP A 27 -8.27 13.48 -3.73
N MET A 28 -8.29 12.29 -4.32
CA MET A 28 -7.08 11.61 -4.78
C MET A 28 -6.50 12.23 -6.05
N GLU A 29 -7.31 12.85 -6.92
CA GLU A 29 -6.82 13.48 -8.14
C GLU A 29 -6.04 14.76 -7.84
N LYS A 30 -6.48 15.51 -6.82
CA LYS A 30 -5.77 16.69 -6.31
C LYS A 30 -4.60 16.36 -5.38
N GLY A 31 -4.42 15.08 -5.02
CA GLY A 31 -3.37 14.62 -4.11
C GLY A 31 -3.65 14.89 -2.62
N SER A 32 -4.86 15.35 -2.28
CA SER A 32 -5.30 15.55 -0.89
C SER A 32 -5.40 14.21 -0.12
N LEU A 33 -5.61 13.11 -0.85
CA LEU A 33 -5.54 11.75 -0.31
C LEU A 33 -4.54 10.91 -1.10
N ARG A 34 -3.56 10.32 -0.40
CA ARG A 34 -2.58 9.38 -0.95
C ARG A 34 -2.70 8.04 -0.26
N CYS A 35 -2.60 6.95 -1.02
CA CYS A 35 -2.68 5.60 -0.49
C CYS A 35 -1.54 4.76 -1.06
N ASP A 36 -0.78 4.11 -0.18
CA ASP A 36 0.19 3.08 -0.54
C ASP A 36 -0.36 1.72 -0.11
N ALA A 37 -0.36 0.74 -1.03
CA ALA A 37 -0.89 -0.59 -0.75
C ALA A 37 0.23 -1.55 -0.35
N ASN A 38 0.00 -2.32 0.71
CA ASN A 38 0.94 -3.31 1.19
C ASN A 38 0.33 -4.70 1.05
N VAL A 39 0.90 -5.53 0.18
CA VAL A 39 0.32 -6.82 -0.23
C VAL A 39 1.26 -7.96 0.10
N SER A 40 0.72 -9.00 0.73
CA SER A 40 1.42 -10.25 1.00
C SER A 40 0.45 -11.41 0.82
N VAL A 41 0.83 -12.44 0.06
CA VAL A 41 0.08 -13.69 -0.04
C VAL A 41 0.62 -14.73 0.92
N ARG A 42 -0.24 -15.63 1.39
CA ARG A 42 0.17 -16.80 2.19
C ARG A 42 -0.73 -18.00 1.89
N PRO A 43 -0.21 -19.24 2.05
CA PRO A 43 -1.04 -20.44 1.96
C PRO A 43 -2.20 -20.39 2.96
N ARG A 44 -3.38 -20.88 2.57
CA ARG A 44 -4.51 -21.00 3.49
C ARG A 44 -4.13 -21.92 4.65
N GLY A 45 -4.23 -21.38 5.88
CA GLY A 45 -3.89 -22.11 7.12
C GLY A 45 -2.48 -21.88 7.65
N ALA A 46 -1.61 -21.20 6.89
CA ALA A 46 -0.28 -20.82 7.40
C ALA A 46 -0.38 -19.66 8.41
N ALA A 47 0.30 -19.79 9.55
CA ALA A 47 0.39 -18.74 10.57
C ALA A 47 1.34 -17.61 10.14
N GLU A 48 2.40 -17.95 9.41
CA GLU A 48 3.41 -17.01 8.97
C GLU A 48 2.88 -16.07 7.88
N PHE A 49 3.28 -14.80 7.97
CA PHE A 49 3.05 -13.82 6.92
C PHE A 49 4.08 -14.03 5.81
N GLY A 50 3.60 -14.06 4.56
CA GLY A 50 4.49 -14.12 3.40
C GLY A 50 5.28 -12.82 3.21
N THR A 51 6.12 -12.80 2.18
CA THR A 51 6.90 -11.61 1.86
C THR A 51 6.00 -10.43 1.51
N LYS A 52 6.29 -9.27 2.09
CA LYS A 52 5.55 -8.03 1.87
C LYS A 52 6.07 -7.31 0.64
N THR A 53 5.18 -6.98 -0.29
CA THR A 53 5.46 -6.06 -1.39
C THR A 53 4.67 -4.77 -1.19
N GLU A 54 5.37 -3.64 -1.29
CA GLU A 54 4.76 -2.31 -1.17
C GLU A 54 4.50 -1.75 -2.57
N VAL A 55 3.28 -1.33 -2.87
CA VAL A 55 2.89 -0.70 -4.13
C VAL A 55 2.58 0.77 -3.90
N LYS A 56 3.36 1.64 -4.53
CA LYS A 56 3.25 3.10 -4.46
C LYS A 56 2.61 3.69 -5.71
N ASN A 57 2.27 4.98 -5.64
CA ASN A 57 1.71 5.80 -6.72
C ASN A 57 0.29 5.36 -7.14
N LEU A 58 -0.58 5.12 -6.16
CA LEU A 58 -1.97 4.77 -6.39
C LEU A 58 -2.84 6.03 -6.30
N ASN A 59 -3.17 6.59 -7.47
CA ASN A 59 -3.88 7.88 -7.57
C ASN A 59 -5.40 7.75 -7.67
N SER A 60 -5.95 6.54 -7.50
CA SER A 60 -7.41 6.31 -7.53
C SER A 60 -7.76 5.02 -6.81
N PHE A 61 -8.93 4.97 -6.16
CA PHE A 61 -9.44 3.74 -5.51
C PHE A 61 -9.52 2.56 -6.48
N ARG A 62 -9.91 2.80 -7.73
CA ARG A 62 -9.95 1.75 -8.77
C ARG A 62 -8.54 1.23 -9.07
N PHE A 63 -7.53 2.10 -9.08
CA PHE A 63 -6.15 1.70 -9.29
C PHE A 63 -5.59 0.94 -8.10
N VAL A 64 -5.95 1.31 -6.86
CA VAL A 64 -5.62 0.52 -5.67
C VAL A 64 -6.14 -0.91 -5.81
N GLN A 65 -7.41 -1.09 -6.16
CA GLN A 65 -7.99 -2.42 -6.32
C GLN A 65 -7.25 -3.24 -7.38
N ARG A 66 -7.07 -2.67 -8.59
CA ARG A 66 -6.37 -3.36 -9.70
C ARG A 66 -4.92 -3.67 -9.36
N ALA A 67 -4.24 -2.78 -8.65
CA ALA A 67 -2.86 -2.98 -8.21
C ALA A 67 -2.75 -4.15 -7.23
N ILE A 68 -3.68 -4.24 -6.27
CA ILE A 68 -3.73 -5.34 -5.31
C ILE A 68 -4.05 -6.66 -6.03
N GLU A 69 -5.02 -6.68 -6.95
CA GLU A 69 -5.38 -7.87 -7.74
C GLU A 69 -4.17 -8.40 -8.53
N HIS A 70 -3.52 -7.51 -9.29
CA HIS A 70 -2.33 -7.86 -10.08
C HIS A 70 -1.18 -8.37 -9.21
N GLU A 71 -0.96 -7.73 -8.06
CA GLU A 71 0.12 -8.11 -7.14
C GLU A 71 -0.14 -9.47 -6.48
N ILE A 72 -1.39 -9.78 -6.13
CA ILE A 72 -1.78 -11.10 -5.62
C ILE A 72 -1.51 -12.18 -6.67
N GLU A 73 -1.99 -11.99 -7.90
CA GLU A 73 -1.78 -12.94 -9.01
C GLU A 73 -0.29 -13.17 -9.28
N ARG A 74 0.52 -12.10 -9.31
CA ARG A 74 1.96 -12.20 -9.51
C ARG A 74 2.63 -12.99 -8.38
N GLN A 75 2.32 -12.69 -7.12
CA GLN A 75 2.93 -13.39 -6.00
C GLN A 75 2.56 -14.87 -5.99
N ILE A 76 1.31 -15.22 -6.32
CA ILE A 76 0.87 -16.61 -6.48
C ILE A 76 1.68 -17.31 -7.58
N ALA A 77 1.77 -16.71 -8.78
CA ALA A 77 2.52 -17.29 -9.90
C ALA A 77 4.01 -17.53 -9.58
N VAL A 78 4.64 -16.61 -8.83
CA VAL A 78 6.03 -16.77 -8.37
C VAL A 78 6.16 -17.91 -7.37
N LEU A 79 5.21 -18.07 -6.45
CA LEU A 79 5.24 -19.17 -5.47
C LEU A 79 4.93 -20.52 -6.13
N GLU A 80 3.99 -20.58 -7.08
CA GLU A 80 3.62 -21.80 -7.81
C GLU A 80 4.74 -22.29 -8.74
N SER A 81 5.55 -21.38 -9.29
CA SER A 81 6.74 -21.71 -10.06
C SER A 81 7.93 -22.16 -9.20
N GLY A 82 7.76 -22.27 -7.87
CA GLY A 82 8.82 -22.63 -6.92
C GLY A 82 9.81 -21.50 -6.62
N GLY A 83 9.51 -20.28 -7.10
CA GLY A 83 10.26 -19.08 -6.79
C GLY A 83 9.98 -18.56 -5.37
N ARG A 84 10.65 -17.47 -5.02
CA ARG A 84 10.43 -16.75 -3.75
C ARG A 84 10.09 -15.30 -4.06
N VAL A 85 9.04 -14.79 -3.41
CA VAL A 85 8.72 -13.36 -3.46
C VAL A 85 9.75 -12.60 -2.64
N LEU A 86 10.35 -11.57 -3.22
CA LEU A 86 11.30 -10.68 -2.55
C LEU A 86 10.58 -9.45 -1.99
N GLN A 87 11.09 -8.91 -0.88
CA GLN A 87 10.58 -7.67 -0.32
C GLN A 87 11.12 -6.50 -1.14
N GLU A 88 10.23 -5.81 -1.83
CA GLU A 88 10.58 -4.68 -2.67
C GLU A 88 9.43 -3.67 -2.70
N THR A 89 9.79 -2.43 -3.02
CA THR A 89 8.82 -1.37 -3.33
C THR A 89 8.62 -1.35 -4.84
N ARG A 90 7.37 -1.37 -5.26
CA ARG A 90 6.93 -1.35 -6.66
C ARG A 90 6.08 -0.13 -6.92
N LEU A 91 6.05 0.32 -8.15
CA LEU A 91 5.21 1.39 -8.64
C LEU A 91 4.07 0.83 -9.46
N TRP A 92 2.87 1.36 -9.28
CA TRP A 92 1.76 1.06 -10.18
C TRP A 92 1.86 1.89 -11.45
N ASN A 93 2.00 1.23 -12.61
CA ASN A 93 1.94 1.86 -13.91
C ASN A 93 0.50 1.74 -14.45
N VAL A 94 -0.21 2.87 -14.49
CA VAL A 94 -1.63 2.94 -14.91
C VAL A 94 -1.81 2.63 -16.40
N ALA A 95 -0.83 3.03 -17.23
CA ALA A 95 -0.91 2.84 -18.68
C ALA A 95 -0.84 1.36 -19.05
N ASP A 96 0.09 0.64 -18.42
CA ASP A 96 0.30 -0.80 -18.67
C ASP A 96 -0.54 -1.70 -17.75
N GLY A 97 -1.14 -1.14 -16.71
CA GLY A 97 -1.92 -1.90 -15.72
C GLY A 97 -1.10 -2.95 -14.97
N ARG A 98 0.19 -2.66 -14.71
CA ARG A 98 1.14 -3.59 -14.07
C ARG A 98 1.93 -2.91 -12.97
N THR A 99 2.45 -3.70 -12.02
CA THR A 99 3.42 -3.20 -11.04
C THR A 99 4.83 -3.30 -11.59
N GLU A 100 5.62 -2.25 -11.48
CA GLU A 100 7.03 -2.21 -11.88
C GLU A 100 7.93 -2.11 -10.66
N SER A 101 9.00 -2.90 -10.60
CA SER A 101 9.94 -2.86 -9.48
C SER A 101 10.68 -1.53 -9.47
N MET A 102 10.65 -0.84 -8.33
CA MET A 102 11.49 0.33 -8.14
C MET A 102 12.90 -0.16 -7.80
N ARG A 103 13.92 0.33 -8.52
CA ARG A 103 15.33 -0.09 -8.40
C ARG A 103 15.73 -0.28 -6.94
N SER A 104 16.18 -1.49 -6.61
CA SER A 104 16.61 -1.92 -5.28
C SER A 104 17.83 -1.13 -4.79
N LYS A 105 17.56 -0.04 -4.08
CA LYS A 105 18.49 0.75 -3.26
C LYS A 105 17.65 1.36 -2.14
N GLU A 106 18.04 1.46 -0.88
CA GLU A 106 19.28 1.16 -0.17
C GLU A 106 18.86 1.32 1.30
N PHE A 107 18.97 0.26 2.11
CA PHE A 107 18.90 0.27 3.58
C PHE A 107 17.59 0.78 4.21
N ALA A 108 17.15 0.12 5.29
CA ALA A 108 16.22 0.76 6.21
C ALA A 108 16.82 2.12 6.58
N HIS A 109 16.20 3.21 6.11
CA HIS A 109 16.64 4.54 6.49
C HIS A 109 16.51 4.60 8.00
N ASP A 110 17.65 4.62 8.69
CA ASP A 110 17.68 4.89 10.11
C ASP A 110 17.29 6.37 10.26
N TYR A 111 15.99 6.57 10.41
CA TYR A 111 15.39 7.90 10.50
C TYR A 111 15.84 8.64 11.76
N ARG A 112 16.57 7.98 12.67
CA ARG A 112 17.13 8.55 13.91
C ARG A 112 16.13 9.50 14.55
N TYR A 113 14.89 9.01 14.75
CA TYR A 113 13.82 9.77 15.34
C TYR A 113 14.30 10.33 16.68
N PHE A 114 14.38 11.65 16.77
CA PHE A 114 14.61 12.37 18.01
C PHE A 114 13.43 13.34 18.21
N PRO A 115 12.98 13.53 19.45
CA PRO A 115 11.92 14.49 19.72
C PRO A 115 12.39 15.88 19.31
N GLU A 116 11.56 16.56 18.51
CA GLU A 116 11.83 17.93 18.05
C GLU A 116 12.01 18.85 19.29
N PRO A 117 13.20 19.42 19.51
CA PRO A 117 13.54 20.10 20.76
C PRO A 117 12.81 21.43 20.92
N ASP A 118 12.36 22.02 19.80
CA ASP A 118 11.64 23.28 19.76
C ASP A 118 10.11 23.11 19.97
N LEU A 119 9.61 21.87 19.90
CA LEU A 119 8.20 21.57 20.14
C LEU A 119 8.04 20.96 21.53
N LEU A 120 7.45 21.74 22.45
CA LEU A 120 6.97 21.19 23.71
C LEU A 120 5.98 20.04 23.43
N PRO A 121 6.05 18.93 24.18
CA PRO A 121 5.13 17.82 23.98
C PRO A 121 3.69 18.30 24.13
N LEU A 122 2.83 17.86 23.20
CA LEU A 122 1.41 18.17 23.22
C LEU A 122 0.81 17.70 24.55
N CYS A 123 0.43 18.65 25.40
CA CYS A 123 -0.24 18.36 26.66
C CYS A 123 -1.71 18.04 26.38
N SER A 124 -2.14 16.87 26.85
CA SER A 124 -3.55 16.45 26.95
C SER A 124 -4.28 17.19 28.05
#